data_AF-A0A2I0KSK9-F1
#
_entry.id   AF-A0A2I0KSK9-F1
#
_cell.length_a   1.000
_cell.length_b   1.000
_cell.length_c   1.000
_cell.angle_alpha   90.00
_cell.angle_beta   90.00
_cell.angle_gamma   90.00
#
_symmetry.space_group_name_H-M   'P 1'
#
loop_
_entity.id
_entity.type
_entity.pdbx_description
1 polymer ?
#
loop_
_entity_poly.entity_id
_entity_poly.type
_entity_poly.pdbx_seq_one_letter_code
_entity_poly.pdbx_strand_id
1 'polypeptide(L)'
;MRLLSSKLPKGRHLIGDRVVYDIDVRLQGEGQPQLEVTPITKYGSDPGLVLGRQIAVNRSYICYGLKMGNIRVLNINTALRSLLRGHTQRVTDMAFFAEDVHLLAR
;
A
#
# COMPACT_ATOMS: atom_id res chain seq x y z
N MET A 1 1.17 -19.32 11.66
CA MET A 1 0.70 -19.76 10.33
C MET A 1 -0.48 -18.87 9.96
N ARG A 2 -0.39 -18.04 8.91
CA ARG A 2 -1.56 -17.26 8.45
C ARG A 2 -2.50 -18.24 7.75
N LEU A 3 -3.71 -18.42 8.28
CA LEU A 3 -4.73 -19.21 7.61
C LEU A 3 -5.03 -18.50 6.27
N LEU A 4 -4.80 -19.17 5.15
CA LEU A 4 -5.24 -18.65 3.87
C LEU A 4 -6.76 -18.48 3.95
N SER A 5 -7.25 -17.30 3.58
CA SER A 5 -8.69 -17.07 3.51
C SER A 5 -9.29 -18.07 2.53
N SER A 6 -10.21 -18.92 2.99
CA SER A 6 -11.00 -19.81 2.13
C SER A 6 -12.14 -19.08 1.42
N LYS A 7 -12.39 -17.81 1.77
CA LYS A 7 -13.40 -16.98 1.11
C LYS A 7 -12.91 -16.60 -0.28
N LEU A 8 -13.74 -16.87 -1.29
CA LEU A 8 -13.52 -16.36 -2.65
C LEU A 8 -13.42 -14.83 -2.62
N PRO A 9 -12.44 -14.23 -3.34
CA PRO A 9 -12.35 -12.79 -3.48
C PRO A 9 -13.62 -12.27 -4.14
N LYS A 10 -14.14 -11.15 -3.62
CA LYS A 10 -15.29 -10.43 -4.16
C LYS A 10 -14.81 -9.04 -4.61
N GLY A 11 -15.47 -8.48 -5.63
CA GLY A 11 -15.14 -7.17 -6.18
C GLY A 11 -14.62 -7.21 -7.61
N ARG A 12 -14.14 -6.06 -8.11
CA ARG A 12 -13.56 -5.92 -9.45
C ARG A 12 -12.06 -6.13 -9.41
N HIS A 13 -11.54 -6.99 -10.28
CA HIS A 13 -10.10 -6.99 -10.56
C HIS A 13 -9.79 -5.81 -11.49
N LEU A 14 -8.99 -4.87 -11.01
CA LEU A 14 -8.49 -3.76 -11.82
C LEU A 14 -7.16 -4.19 -12.46
N ILE A 15 -7.08 -4.18 -13.79
CA ILE A 15 -5.93 -4.64 -14.56
C ILE A 15 -5.39 -3.49 -15.40
N GLY A 16 -4.08 -3.28 -15.36
CA GLY A 16 -3.36 -2.27 -16.13
C GLY A 16 -2.66 -1.23 -15.25
N ASP A 17 -1.76 -0.45 -15.86
CA ASP A 17 -0.91 0.51 -15.13
C ASP A 17 -1.67 1.79 -14.74
N ARG A 18 -2.69 2.16 -15.53
CA ARG A 18 -3.53 3.34 -15.32
C ARG A 18 -4.99 2.95 -15.46
N VAL A 19 -5.63 2.64 -14.33
CA VAL A 19 -7.04 2.24 -14.30
C VAL A 19 -7.87 3.37 -13.68
N VAL A 20 -8.92 3.80 -14.41
CA VAL A 20 -9.93 4.72 -13.90
C VAL A 20 -11.20 3.92 -13.63
N TYR A 21 -11.76 4.10 -12.44
CA TYR A 21 -12.96 3.41 -11.98
C TYR A 21 -13.87 4.42 -11.29
N ASP A 22 -15.15 4.40 -11.66
CA ASP A 22 -16.19 5.20 -11.01
C ASP A 22 -16.66 4.49 -9.74
N ILE A 23 -16.40 5.11 -8.58
CA ILE A 23 -16.71 4.55 -7.26
C ILE A 23 -18.21 4.35 -7.01
N ASP A 24 -19.05 5.03 -7.77
CA ASP A 24 -20.50 4.99 -7.65
C ASP A 24 -21.12 3.89 -8.53
N VAL A 25 -20.37 3.32 -9.49
CA VAL A 25 -20.84 2.26 -10.39
C VAL A 25 -20.42 0.88 -9.92
N ARG A 26 -21.40 0.12 -9.40
CA ARG A 26 -21.20 -1.25 -8.88
C ARG A 26 -21.64 -2.32 -9.87
N LEU A 27 -20.74 -3.26 -10.20
CA LEU A 27 -21.07 -4.46 -10.98
C LEU A 27 -21.54 -5.62 -10.09
N GLN A 28 -22.10 -6.66 -10.73
CA GLN A 28 -22.50 -7.88 -10.05
C GLN A 28 -21.31 -8.50 -9.31
N GLY A 29 -21.44 -8.69 -7.99
CA GLY A 29 -20.36 -9.21 -7.13
C GLY A 29 -19.59 -8.15 -6.32
N GLU A 30 -19.86 -6.85 -6.52
CA GLU A 30 -19.27 -5.73 -5.76
C GLU A 30 -20.15 -5.27 -4.57
N GLY A 31 -21.02 -6.14 -4.09
CA GLY A 31 -21.90 -5.86 -2.97
C GLY A 31 -21.13 -5.61 -1.66
N GLN A 32 -21.63 -4.69 -0.84
CA GLN A 32 -21.19 -4.49 0.53
C GLN A 32 -21.99 -5.41 1.48
N PRO A 33 -21.41 -5.86 2.61
CA PRO A 33 -20.08 -5.50 3.11
C PRO A 33 -18.94 -6.24 2.39
N GLN A 34 -17.83 -5.54 2.19
CA GLN A 34 -16.55 -6.14 1.81
C GLN A 34 -16.07 -7.17 2.85
N LEU A 35 -15.09 -7.98 2.46
CA LEU A 35 -14.44 -8.92 3.37
C LEU A 35 -14.00 -8.22 4.65
N GLU A 36 -14.27 -8.87 5.79
CA GLU A 36 -13.71 -8.45 7.07
C GLU A 36 -12.19 -8.46 6.98
N VAL A 37 -11.59 -7.29 7.18
CA VAL A 37 -10.15 -7.09 7.19
C VAL A 37 -9.73 -6.59 8.57
N THR A 38 -8.56 -7.02 9.04
CA THR A 38 -7.91 -6.41 10.19
C THR A 38 -7.05 -5.26 9.69
N PRO A 39 -7.35 -3.99 10.04
CA PRO A 39 -6.54 -2.86 9.61
C PRO A 39 -5.11 -2.98 10.17
N ILE A 40 -4.10 -2.83 9.31
CA ILE A 40 -2.69 -2.84 9.74
C ILE A 40 -2.29 -1.46 10.28
N THR A 41 -2.75 -0.38 9.62
CA THR A 41 -2.50 0.99 10.07
C THR A 41 -3.52 1.96 9.48
N LYS A 42 -3.81 3.05 10.20
CA LYS A 42 -4.48 4.23 9.65
C LYS A 42 -3.44 5.35 9.53
N TYR A 43 -3.19 5.79 8.31
CA TYR A 43 -2.27 6.88 8.03
C TYR A 43 -3.06 8.08 7.52
N GLY A 44 -2.88 9.24 8.16
CA GLY A 44 -3.36 10.51 7.63
C GLY A 44 -2.49 10.88 6.44
N SER A 45 -2.98 10.64 5.23
CA SER A 45 -2.40 11.22 4.02
C SER A 45 -3.01 12.60 3.82
N ASP A 46 -2.17 13.61 3.62
CA ASP A 46 -2.61 14.92 3.12
C ASP A 46 -2.57 14.82 1.58
N PRO A 47 -3.71 14.61 0.89
CA PRO A 47 -3.73 14.54 -0.56
C PRO A 47 -3.27 15.88 -1.11
N GLY A 48 -2.11 15.88 -1.76
CA GLY A 48 -1.51 17.05 -2.38
C GLY A 48 -0.88 16.66 -3.71
N LEU A 49 -0.62 17.65 -4.56
CA LEU A 49 0.14 17.43 -5.79
C LEU A 49 1.55 16.96 -5.40
N VAL A 50 1.82 15.69 -5.67
CA VAL A 50 3.07 15.03 -5.33
C VAL A 50 3.70 14.48 -6.60
N LEU A 51 5.00 14.71 -6.72
CA LEU A 51 5.80 14.12 -7.77
C LEU A 51 6.12 12.68 -7.37
N GLY A 52 5.83 11.70 -8.22
CA GLY A 52 6.20 10.29 -7.97
C GLY A 52 5.23 9.51 -7.08
N ARG A 53 5.69 8.36 -6.58
CA ARG A 53 4.90 7.41 -5.77
C ARG A 53 5.16 7.65 -4.28
N GLN A 54 4.09 7.86 -3.52
CA GLN A 54 4.16 8.00 -2.05
C GLN A 54 4.15 6.68 -1.28
N ILE A 55 3.83 5.58 -1.97
CA ILE A 55 3.71 4.25 -1.39
C ILE A 55 4.47 3.28 -2.29
N ALA A 56 5.34 2.48 -1.68
CA ALA A 56 5.98 1.34 -2.33
C ALA A 56 5.54 0.05 -1.63
N VAL A 57 5.25 -0.99 -2.40
CA VAL A 57 4.80 -2.29 -1.88
C VAL A 57 5.58 -3.41 -2.54
N ASN A 58 5.97 -4.41 -1.77
CA ASN A 58 6.49 -5.69 -2.27
C ASN A 58 5.78 -6.86 -1.56
N ARG A 59 6.18 -8.12 -1.78
CA ARG A 59 5.49 -9.28 -1.16
C ARG A 59 5.40 -9.23 0.38
N SER A 60 6.34 -8.56 1.03
CA SER A 60 6.50 -8.59 2.49
C SER A 60 6.30 -7.24 3.17
N TYR A 61 6.47 -6.13 2.46
CA TYR A 61 6.53 -4.81 3.05
C TYR A 61 5.68 -3.79 2.32
N ILE A 62 5.10 -2.88 3.12
CA ILE A 62 4.49 -1.63 2.66
C ILE A 62 5.35 -0.49 3.21
N CYS A 63 5.78 0.42 2.35
CA CYS A 63 6.56 1.59 2.68
C CYS A 63 5.79 2.86 2.31
N TYR A 64 5.78 3.86 3.18
CA TYR A 64 5.22 5.17 2.88
C TYR A 64 5.97 6.31 3.57
N GLY A 65 5.96 7.46 2.91
CA GLY A 65 6.65 8.66 3.37
C GLY A 65 5.90 9.33 4.52
N LEU A 66 6.65 9.84 5.49
CA LEU A 66 6.16 10.67 6.57
C LEU A 66 6.61 12.13 6.36
N LYS A 67 6.02 13.03 7.15
CA LYS A 67 6.54 14.39 7.29
C LYS A 67 8.00 14.32 7.74
N MET A 68 8.83 15.26 7.29
CA MET A 68 10.27 15.34 7.58
C MET A 68 11.16 14.27 6.92
N GLY A 69 10.70 13.59 5.87
CA GLY A 69 11.54 12.70 5.07
C GLY A 69 11.70 11.27 5.60
N ASN A 70 11.17 10.97 6.79
CA ASN A 70 11.21 9.61 7.31
C ASN A 70 10.32 8.66 6.49
N ILE A 71 10.69 7.39 6.42
CA ILE A 71 9.91 6.36 5.72
C ILE A 71 9.42 5.34 6.75
N ARG A 72 8.11 5.14 6.83
CA ARG A 72 7.52 4.06 7.62
C ARG A 72 7.57 2.78 6.80
N VAL A 73 8.05 1.70 7.40
CA VAL A 73 8.04 0.35 6.84
C VAL A 73 7.13 -0.52 7.69
N LEU A 74 6.21 -1.23 7.05
CA LEU A 74 5.28 -2.17 7.67
C LEU A 74 5.49 -3.55 7.08
N ASN A 75 5.65 -4.57 7.92
CA ASN A 75 5.60 -5.95 7.47
C ASN A 75 4.14 -6.39 7.29
N ILE A 76 3.78 -6.86 6.10
CA ILE A 76 2.41 -7.27 5.71
C ILE A 76 1.91 -8.45 6.54
N ASN A 77 2.82 -9.33 6.98
CA ASN A 77 2.49 -10.58 7.66
C ASN A 77 2.43 -10.43 9.17
N THR A 78 3.31 -9.60 9.75
CA THR A 78 3.43 -9.47 11.21
C THR A 78 2.87 -8.16 11.75
N ALA A 79 2.51 -7.21 10.88
CA ALA A 79 2.16 -5.83 11.24
C ALA A 79 3.25 -5.08 12.02
N LEU A 80 4.46 -5.63 12.10
CA LEU A 80 5.59 -4.96 12.74
C LEU A 80 5.98 -3.71 11.94
N ARG A 81 6.45 -2.70 12.68
CA ARG A 81 6.68 -1.36 12.15
C ARG A 81 8.12 -0.94 12.41
N SER A 82 8.79 -0.51 11.35
CA SER A 82 10.13 0.08 11.41
C SER A 82 10.13 1.48 10.81
N LEU A 83 11.11 2.29 11.18
CA LEU A 83 11.24 3.66 10.70
C LEU A 83 12.62 3.85 10.09
N LEU A 84 12.68 4.08 8.78
CA LEU A 84 13.91 4.47 8.11
C LEU A 84 14.08 5.98 8.22
N ARG A 85 15.27 6.41 8.65
CA ARG A 85 15.67 7.80 8.85
C ARG A 85 16.88 8.08 7.97
N GLY A 86 17.17 9.37 7.76
CA GLY A 86 18.38 9.81 7.05
C GLY A 86 18.08 10.79 5.91
N HIS A 87 16.87 10.78 5.37
CA HIS A 87 16.43 11.84 4.49
C HIS A 87 16.09 13.07 5.31
N THR A 88 16.68 14.21 4.93
CA THR A 88 16.42 15.52 5.55
C THR A 88 15.33 16.30 4.81
N GLN A 89 14.92 15.81 3.64
CA GLN A 89 13.91 16.41 2.78
C GLN A 89 12.75 15.45 2.57
N ARG A 90 11.62 15.98 2.08
CA ARG A 90 10.45 15.17 1.71
C ARG A 90 10.86 14.12 0.67
N VAL A 91 10.45 12.87 0.91
CA VAL A 91 10.57 11.80 -0.08
C VAL A 91 9.53 12.03 -1.17
N THR A 92 9.99 12.15 -2.42
CA THR A 92 9.14 12.39 -3.58
C THR A 92 8.70 11.08 -4.22
N ASP A 93 9.63 10.17 -4.49
CA ASP A 93 9.32 8.87 -5.10
C ASP A 93 9.89 7.73 -4.24
N MET A 94 9.23 6.59 -4.27
CA MET A 94 9.68 5.35 -3.65
C MET A 94 9.24 4.16 -4.49
N ALA A 95 10.17 3.22 -4.67
CA ALA A 95 9.91 1.94 -5.29
C ALA A 95 10.76 0.86 -4.64
N PHE A 96 10.28 -0.38 -4.65
CA PHE A 96 11.16 -1.52 -4.43
C PHE A 96 11.87 -1.87 -5.73
N PHE A 97 13.09 -2.39 -5.63
CA PHE A 97 13.86 -2.83 -6.79
C PHE A 97 13.12 -3.93 -7.58
N ALA A 98 12.54 -4.89 -6.87
CA ALA A 98 11.71 -5.94 -7.43
C ALA A 98 10.68 -6.42 -6.39
N GLU A 99 9.68 -7.18 -6.82
CA GLU A 99 8.58 -7.66 -5.98
C GLU A 99 9.06 -8.55 -4.81
N ASP A 100 10.11 -9.33 -5.03
CA ASP A 100 10.72 -10.28 -4.09
C ASP A 100 12.01 -9.77 -3.43
N VAL A 101 12.49 -8.58 -3.83
CA VAL A 101 13.71 -7.98 -3.28
C VAL A 101 13.37 -6.90 -2.24
N HIS A 102 13.99 -6.98 -1.06
CA HIS A 102 13.77 -6.07 0.07
C HIS A 102 14.68 -4.82 0.04
N LEU A 103 14.95 -4.31 -1.17
CA LEU A 103 15.75 -3.11 -1.37
C LEU A 103 14.84 -2.00 -1.88
N LEU A 104 14.80 -0.89 -1.15
CA LEU A 104 14.14 0.33 -1.60
C LEU A 104 15.10 1.05 -2.57
N ALA A 105 14.64 1.35 -3.78
CA ALA A 105 15.41 2.13 -4.73
C ALA A 105 15.62 3.55 -4.19
N ARG A 106 16.80 4.11 -4.46
CA ARG A 106 17.19 5.47 -4.10
C ARG A 106 16.90 6.44 -5.24
#